data_AF-A0A9D6E437-F1
#
_entry.id   AF-A0A9D6E437-F1
#
_cell.length_a   1.000
_cell.length_b   1.000
_cell.length_c   1.000
_cell.angle_alpha   90.00
_cell.angle_beta   90.00
_cell.angle_gamma   90.00
#
_symmetry.space_group_name_H-M   'P 1'
#
loop_
_entity.id
_entity.type
_entity.pdbx_description
1 polymer ?
#
loop_
_entity_poly.entity_id
_entity_poly.type
_entity_poly.pdbx_seq_one_letter_code
_entity_poly.pdbx_strand_id
1 'polypeptide(L)'
;MTRCSCLLLLLALLVSSQAVFSAIKSTVDVSTIKELETALSKVEDETIATSGFDKKRVFGITFPYQGHVAKTSVGQGKKHTLYPAAMVKVITDLLKQGKDKKEIGQILVEYDQNGKLAKIAH
;
A
#
# COMPACT_ATOMS: atom_id res chain seq x y z
N MET A 1 -35.56 -35.88 25.63
CA MET A 1 -34.15 -36.26 25.89
C MET A 1 -33.67 -36.92 24.61
N THR A 2 -32.66 -36.49 23.86
CA THR A 2 -31.46 -35.71 24.16
C THR A 2 -31.03 -35.00 22.86
N ARG A 3 -30.68 -33.72 23.00
CA ARG A 3 -30.16 -32.86 21.92
C ARG A 3 -28.66 -33.15 21.75
N CYS A 4 -28.29 -33.88 20.70
CA CYS A 4 -26.94 -33.96 20.12
C CYS A 4 -27.16 -33.72 18.63
N SER A 5 -26.59 -32.74 17.94
CA SER A 5 -25.15 -32.62 17.65
C SER A 5 -24.88 -31.29 16.92
N CYS A 6 -25.28 -30.15 17.49
CA CYS A 6 -24.97 -28.83 16.89
C CYS A 6 -23.59 -28.27 17.28
N LEU A 7 -22.79 -28.99 18.06
CA LEU A 7 -21.55 -28.46 18.64
C LEU A 7 -20.28 -28.65 17.79
N LEU A 8 -20.36 -29.27 16.60
CA LEU A 8 -19.20 -29.59 15.78
C LEU A 8 -19.02 -28.70 14.53
N LEU A 9 -19.96 -27.80 14.23
CA LEU A 9 -19.82 -26.88 13.08
C LEU A 9 -19.20 -25.51 13.41
N LEU A 10 -18.96 -25.21 14.68
CA LEU A 10 -18.50 -23.88 15.11
C LEU A 10 -16.98 -23.77 15.34
N LEU A 11 -16.21 -24.85 15.13
CA LEU A 11 -14.76 -24.87 15.35
C LEU A 11 -13.91 -24.86 14.06
N ALA A 12 -14.50 -24.64 12.89
CA ALA A 12 -13.77 -24.60 11.61
C ALA A 12 -13.53 -23.18 11.05
N LEU A 13 -14.04 -22.13 11.71
CA LEU A 13 -13.95 -20.75 11.20
C LEU A 13 -12.85 -19.89 11.84
N LEU A 14 -12.01 -20.47 12.70
CA LEU A 14 -10.95 -19.76 13.42
C LEU A 14 -9.52 -20.10 12.98
N VAL A 15 -9.38 -20.95 11.96
CA VAL A 15 -8.07 -21.30 11.39
C VAL A 15 -7.96 -20.65 10.02
N SER A 16 -6.93 -19.82 9.84
CA SER A 16 -6.36 -19.30 8.58
C SER A 16 -6.65 -17.86 8.11
N SER A 17 -7.05 -16.92 8.98
CA SER A 17 -6.90 -15.47 8.63
C SER A 17 -5.50 -14.89 8.89
N GLN A 18 -4.51 -15.70 9.26
CA GLN A 18 -3.14 -15.22 9.52
C GLN A 18 -2.17 -15.39 8.32
N ALA A 19 -2.68 -15.47 7.10
CA ALA A 19 -1.83 -15.73 5.93
C ALA A 19 -2.19 -14.86 4.72
N VAL A 20 -2.28 -13.53 4.90
CA VAL A 20 -2.13 -12.58 3.77
C VAL A 20 -1.45 -11.30 4.25
N PHE A 21 -0.34 -11.41 4.99
CA PHE A 21 0.64 -10.31 4.97
C PHE A 21 1.51 -10.56 3.74
N SER A 22 1.11 -9.99 2.61
CA SER A 22 1.80 -10.20 1.36
C SER A 22 3.17 -9.55 1.44
N ALA A 23 4.20 -10.31 1.06
CA ALA A 23 5.59 -9.91 1.02
C ALA A 23 5.83 -8.87 -0.08
N ILE A 24 5.26 -7.67 0.09
CA ILE A 24 5.55 -6.56 -0.80
C ILE A 24 7.06 -6.30 -0.72
N LYS A 25 7.73 -6.24 -1.88
CA LYS A 25 9.17 -6.01 -1.92
C LYS A 25 9.48 -4.71 -1.18
N SER A 26 10.53 -4.73 -0.35
CA SER A 26 10.98 -3.54 0.39
C SER A 26 11.37 -2.39 -0.55
N THR A 27 12.00 -2.72 -1.67
CA THR A 27 12.44 -1.79 -2.71
C THR A 27 12.11 -2.30 -4.11
N VAL A 28 11.63 -1.42 -4.99
CA VAL A 28 11.37 -1.73 -6.40
C VAL A 28 11.90 -0.60 -7.25
N ASP A 29 12.77 -0.95 -8.18
CA ASP A 29 13.22 -0.01 -9.19
C ASP A 29 12.29 0.01 -10.40
N VAL A 30 11.93 1.20 -10.86
CA VAL A 30 11.08 1.40 -12.03
C VAL A 30 11.75 2.34 -13.03
N SER A 31 11.64 2.03 -14.31
CA SER A 31 12.20 2.82 -15.42
C SER A 31 11.17 3.18 -16.48
N THR A 32 9.96 2.58 -16.43
CA THR A 32 8.85 2.89 -17.35
C THR A 32 7.56 3.24 -16.60
N ILE A 33 6.65 3.97 -17.26
CA ILE A 33 5.36 4.35 -16.67
C ILE A 33 4.54 3.11 -16.30
N LYS A 34 4.58 2.06 -17.14
CA LYS A 34 3.89 0.80 -16.88
C LYS A 34 4.43 0.09 -15.64
N GLU A 35 5.74 0.11 -15.42
CA GLU A 35 6.36 -0.46 -14.21
C GLU A 35 5.95 0.34 -12.96
N LEU A 36 5.93 1.67 -13.05
CA LEU A 36 5.46 2.55 -11.99
C LEU A 36 4.00 2.23 -11.62
N GLU A 37 3.10 2.21 -12.60
CA GLU A 37 1.68 1.87 -12.39
C GLU A 37 1.50 0.47 -11.78
N THR A 38 2.26 -0.51 -12.26
CA THR A 38 2.22 -1.88 -11.74
C THR A 38 2.70 -1.94 -10.28
N ALA A 39 3.76 -1.21 -9.95
CA ALA A 39 4.29 -1.16 -8.59
C ALA A 39 3.32 -0.44 -7.64
N LEU A 40 2.71 0.67 -8.07
CA LEU A 40 1.74 1.41 -7.28
C LEU A 40 0.43 0.63 -7.08
N SER A 41 -0.06 -0.10 -8.09
CA SER A 41 -1.22 -0.99 -7.92
C SER A 41 -0.99 -2.01 -6.80
N LYS A 42 0.23 -2.54 -6.64
CA LYS A 42 0.56 -3.47 -5.53
C LYS A 42 0.55 -2.77 -4.17
N VAL A 43 1.02 -1.52 -4.10
CA VAL A 43 0.93 -0.68 -2.89
C VAL A 43 -0.53 -0.44 -2.53
N GLU A 44 -1.38 -0.16 -3.53
CA GLU A 44 -2.82 0.06 -3.34
C GLU A 44 -3.51 -1.20 -2.82
N ASP A 45 -3.29 -2.34 -3.47
CA ASP A 45 -3.88 -3.63 -3.07
C ASP A 45 -3.49 -4.01 -1.64
N GLU A 46 -2.21 -3.87 -1.28
CA GLU A 46 -1.71 -4.16 0.07
C GLU A 46 -2.26 -3.18 1.11
N THR A 47 -2.37 -1.89 0.76
CA THR A 47 -2.98 -0.88 1.62
C THR A 47 -4.44 -1.24 1.88
N ILE A 48 -5.22 -1.59 0.86
CA ILE A 48 -6.63 -1.98 0.99
C ILE A 48 -6.74 -3.20 1.92
N ALA A 49 -5.90 -4.23 1.70
CA ALA A 49 -5.88 -5.43 2.53
C ALA A 49 -5.54 -5.14 4.00
N THR A 50 -4.61 -4.21 4.26
CA THR A 50 -4.13 -3.90 5.63
C THR A 50 -5.05 -2.94 6.38
N SER A 51 -5.67 -2.00 5.67
CA SER A 51 -6.33 -0.84 6.27
C SER A 51 -7.85 -0.89 6.17
N GLY A 52 -8.40 -1.71 5.25
CA GLY A 52 -9.84 -1.83 5.02
C GLY A 52 -10.49 -0.63 4.31
N PHE A 53 -9.71 0.33 3.82
CA PHE A 53 -10.24 1.48 3.07
C PHE A 53 -10.55 1.10 1.62
N ASP A 54 -11.49 1.83 1.02
CA ASP A 54 -11.94 1.56 -0.35
C ASP A 54 -10.89 1.91 -1.41
N LYS A 55 -10.94 1.19 -2.54
CA LYS A 55 -10.01 1.35 -3.66
C LYS A 55 -9.94 2.79 -4.19
N LYS A 56 -11.08 3.48 -4.29
CA LYS A 56 -11.13 4.85 -4.86
C LYS A 56 -10.40 5.83 -3.95
N ARG A 57 -10.51 5.66 -2.62
CA ARG A 57 -9.77 6.47 -1.66
C ARG A 57 -8.27 6.21 -1.74
N VAL A 58 -7.86 4.94 -1.74
CA VAL A 58 -6.43 4.56 -1.80
C VAL A 58 -5.79 5.00 -3.12
N PHE A 59 -6.45 4.77 -4.26
CA PHE A 59 -6.00 5.28 -5.56
C PHE A 59 -5.84 6.81 -5.57
N GLY A 60 -6.75 7.54 -4.92
CA GLY A 60 -6.67 8.99 -4.80
C GLY A 60 -5.44 9.49 -4.00
N ILE A 61 -4.81 8.62 -3.20
CA ILE A 61 -3.58 8.91 -2.45
C ILE A 61 -2.35 8.69 -3.31
N THR A 62 -2.31 7.59 -4.07
CA THR A 62 -1.16 7.22 -4.92
C THR A 62 -1.10 8.05 -6.21
N PHE A 63 -2.23 8.57 -6.69
CA PHE A 63 -2.30 9.32 -7.95
C PHE A 63 -1.40 10.57 -8.01
N PRO A 64 -1.37 11.47 -6.99
CA PRO A 64 -0.43 12.59 -6.96
C PRO A 64 1.04 12.13 -7.01
N TYR A 65 1.37 11.05 -6.30
CA TYR A 65 2.70 10.46 -6.27
C TYR A 65 3.10 9.88 -7.63
N GLN A 66 2.20 9.14 -8.30
CA GLN A 66 2.41 8.66 -9.66
C GLN A 66 2.72 9.82 -10.61
N GLY A 67 1.92 10.89 -10.58
CA GLY A 67 2.13 12.06 -11.41
C GLY A 67 3.48 12.74 -11.15
N HIS A 68 3.92 12.79 -9.88
CA HIS A 68 5.22 13.31 -9.51
C HIS A 68 6.38 12.50 -10.09
N VAL A 69 6.41 11.18 -9.84
CA VAL A 69 7.50 10.29 -10.28
C VAL A 69 7.52 10.19 -11.82
N ALA A 70 6.35 10.13 -12.46
CA ALA A 70 6.24 10.17 -13.91
C ALA A 70 6.84 11.46 -14.49
N LYS A 71 6.57 12.62 -13.89
CA LYS A 71 7.07 13.91 -14.40
C LYS A 71 8.57 14.12 -14.18
N THR A 72 9.09 13.66 -13.04
CA THR A 72 10.44 14.03 -12.57
C THR A 72 11.52 13.00 -12.88
N SER A 73 11.14 11.73 -13.02
CA SER A 73 12.09 10.62 -13.24
C SER A 73 11.69 9.78 -14.44
N VAL A 74 10.66 8.97 -14.31
CA VAL A 74 10.34 7.89 -15.25
C VAL A 74 9.97 8.40 -16.64
N GLY A 75 9.16 9.47 -16.72
CA GLY A 75 8.81 10.12 -18.00
C GLY A 75 9.99 10.87 -18.64
N GLN A 76 11.09 11.06 -17.92
CA GLN A 76 12.35 11.59 -18.45
C GLN A 76 13.33 10.47 -18.84
N GLY A 77 12.90 9.20 -18.80
CA GLY A 77 13.76 8.04 -19.06
C GLY A 77 14.73 7.72 -17.92
N LYS A 78 14.53 8.29 -16.72
CA LYS A 78 15.36 8.02 -15.54
C LYS A 78 14.74 6.92 -14.68
N LYS A 79 15.60 6.08 -14.12
CA LYS A 79 15.24 5.09 -13.11
C LYS A 79 14.83 5.78 -11.80
N HIS A 80 13.79 5.27 -11.14
CA HIS A 80 13.33 5.71 -9.82
C HIS A 80 13.22 4.51 -8.88
N THR A 81 13.67 4.64 -7.64
CA THR A 81 13.53 3.60 -6.62
C THR A 81 12.30 3.87 -5.78
N LEU A 82 11.35 2.95 -5.80
CA LEU A 82 10.17 2.95 -4.95
C LEU A 82 10.44 2.16 -3.67
N TYR A 83 9.72 2.51 -2.61
CA TYR A 83 9.77 1.83 -1.30
C TYR A 83 8.38 1.33 -0.91
N PRO A 84 7.84 0.29 -1.58
CA PRO A 84 6.43 -0.08 -1.45
C PRO A 84 5.97 -0.37 -0.01
N ALA A 85 6.77 -1.11 0.76
CA ALA A 85 6.45 -1.41 2.16
C ALA A 85 6.35 -0.13 3.02
N ALA A 86 7.29 0.81 2.84
CA ALA A 86 7.27 2.09 3.53
C ALA A 86 6.06 2.94 3.12
N MET A 87 5.69 2.94 1.83
CA MET A 87 4.50 3.62 1.34
C MET A 87 3.23 3.06 1.99
N VAL A 88 3.03 1.73 1.99
CA VAL A 88 1.88 1.08 2.63
C VAL A 88 1.77 1.48 4.10
N LYS A 89 2.90 1.44 4.84
CA LYS A 89 2.95 1.84 6.25
C LYS A 89 2.52 3.30 6.42
N VAL A 90 3.12 4.23 5.68
CA VAL A 90 2.83 5.67 5.77
C VAL A 90 1.37 5.95 5.43
N ILE A 91 0.85 5.38 4.34
CA ILE A 91 -0.54 5.56 3.93
C ILE A 91 -1.49 5.06 5.02
N THR A 92 -1.24 3.84 5.53
CA THR A 92 -2.08 3.22 6.56
C THR A 92 -2.06 4.02 7.85
N ASP A 93 -0.89 4.46 8.32
CA ASP A 93 -0.74 5.23 9.55
C ASP A 93 -1.49 6.57 9.47
N LEU A 94 -1.37 7.27 8.34
CA LEU A 94 -2.02 8.57 8.14
C LEU A 94 -3.53 8.45 7.91
N LEU A 95 -3.98 7.38 7.24
CA LEU A 95 -5.41 7.05 7.11
C LEU A 95 -6.04 6.78 8.48
N LYS A 96 -5.36 6.02 9.35
CA LYS A 96 -5.81 5.75 10.74
C LYS A 96 -5.85 7.02 11.60
N GLN A 97 -4.99 8.00 11.31
CA GLN A 97 -5.04 9.34 11.92
C GLN A 97 -6.16 10.23 11.36
N GLY A 98 -6.93 9.76 10.39
CA GLY A 98 -8.06 10.50 9.82
C GLY A 98 -7.67 11.57 8.79
N LYS A 99 -6.43 11.55 8.27
CA LYS A 99 -5.98 12.53 7.27
C LYS A 99 -6.72 12.37 5.94
N ASP A 100 -6.86 13.50 5.23
CA ASP A 100 -7.47 13.53 3.90
C ASP A 100 -6.53 12.90 2.86
N LYS A 101 -7.11 12.25 1.84
CA LYS A 101 -6.35 11.56 0.79
C LYS A 101 -5.39 12.48 0.02
N LYS A 102 -5.75 13.75 -0.21
CA LYS A 102 -4.89 14.72 -0.90
C LYS A 102 -3.68 15.07 -0.04
N GLU A 103 -3.90 15.27 1.25
CA GLU A 103 -2.82 15.53 2.22
C GLU A 103 -1.85 14.35 2.27
N ILE A 104 -2.36 13.12 2.36
CA ILE A 104 -1.51 11.91 2.35
C ILE A 104 -0.72 11.79 1.05
N GLY A 105 -1.33 12.06 -0.10
CA GLY A 105 -0.64 12.04 -1.39
C GLY A 105 0.48 13.07 -1.49
N GLN A 106 0.29 14.27 -0.92
CA GLN A 106 1.34 15.29 -0.83
C GLN A 106 2.47 14.85 0.11
N ILE A 107 2.15 14.31 1.28
CA ILE A 107 3.13 13.80 2.25
C ILE A 107 3.98 12.68 1.63
N LEU A 108 3.37 11.78 0.83
CA LEU A 108 4.13 10.74 0.12
C LEU A 108 5.16 11.32 -0.84
N VAL A 109 4.79 12.35 -1.61
CA VAL A 109 5.72 13.05 -2.51
C VAL A 109 6.85 13.69 -1.71
N GLU A 110 6.53 14.41 -0.64
CA GLU A 110 7.55 15.05 0.20
C GLU A 110 8.50 14.03 0.84
N TYR A 111 7.97 12.88 1.30
CA TYR A 111 8.75 11.82 1.92
C TYR A 111 9.68 11.11 0.94
N ASP A 112 9.31 11.04 -0.33
CA ASP A 112 10.16 10.52 -1.39
C ASP A 112 11.29 11.51 -1.70
N GLN A 113 10.93 12.78 -1.90
CA GLN A 113 11.88 13.85 -2.20
C GLN A 113 12.95 14.05 -1.13
N ASN A 114 12.61 13.90 0.14
CA ASN A 114 13.54 14.06 1.27
C ASN A 114 14.20 12.73 1.71
N GLY A 115 13.97 11.63 0.97
CA GLY A 115 14.51 10.31 1.28
C GLY A 115 13.97 9.66 2.55
N LYS A 116 12.87 10.18 3.12
CA LYS A 116 12.23 9.61 4.32
C LYS A 116 11.58 8.26 4.03
N LEU A 117 11.07 8.02 2.82
CA LEU A 117 10.61 6.67 2.44
C LEU A 117 11.74 5.64 2.52
N ALA A 118 12.94 6.00 2.05
CA ALA A 118 14.12 5.14 2.16
C ALA A 118 14.48 4.87 3.63
N LYS A 119 14.45 5.90 4.48
CA LYS A 119 14.72 5.77 5.92
C LYS A 119 13.71 4.90 6.67
N ILE A 120 12.46 4.84 6.20
CA ILE A 120 11.42 3.97 6.80
C ILE A 120 11.60 2.51 6.34
N ALA A 121 12.22 2.29 5.18
CA ALA A 121 12.43 0.96 4.60
C ALA A 121 13.68 0.23 5.14
N HIS A 122 14.55 0.92 5.89
CA HIS A 122 15.79 0.42 6.49
C HIS A 122 15.73 0.48 8.01
#